data_AF-A0A2N6PEA5-F1
#
_entry.id   AF-A0A2N6PEA5-F1
#
_cell.length_a   1.000
_cell.length_b   1.000
_cell.length_c   1.000
_cell.angle_alpha   90.00
_cell.angle_beta   90.00
_cell.angle_gamma   90.00
#
_symmetry.space_group_name_H-M   'P 1'
#
loop_
_entity.id
_entity.type
_entity.pdbx_description
1 polymer ?
#
loop_
_entity_poly.entity_id
_entity_poly.type
_entity_poly.pdbx_seq_one_letter_code
_entity_poly.pdbx_strand_id
1 'polypeptide(L)'
;MPRGRGRNWFSKRWIYWKRRYSNPTRRDWVLLASLIWIVLSAAAALLSFRLGGLTLAAGLFLLAGLRMLPGPLGEMWVNRPRRADVITILILAGALAGLSLVVPGH
;
A
#
# COMPACT_ATOMS: atom_id res chain seq x y z
N MET A 1 17.63 8.90 47.33
CA MET A 1 17.95 8.87 45.89
C MET A 1 16.65 8.88 45.10
N PRO A 2 16.22 9.98 44.47
CA PRO A 2 15.00 9.97 43.69
C PRO A 2 15.23 9.26 42.35
N ARG A 3 14.50 8.16 42.14
CA ARG A 3 14.49 7.38 40.89
C ARG A 3 14.00 8.26 39.75
N GLY A 4 14.67 8.15 38.59
CA GLY A 4 14.64 9.11 37.49
C GLY A 4 13.26 9.57 37.02
N ARG A 5 13.19 10.85 36.64
CA ARG A 5 12.07 11.46 35.90
C ARG A 5 11.58 10.48 34.82
N GLY A 6 10.38 9.95 34.99
CA GLY A 6 9.75 9.11 33.98
C GLY A 6 9.66 9.90 32.67
N ARG A 7 10.30 9.42 31.61
CA ARG A 7 10.21 10.06 30.27
C ARG A 7 8.73 10.27 29.91
N ASN A 8 8.40 11.50 29.51
CA ASN A 8 7.08 11.89 29.04
C ASN A 8 6.58 10.94 27.94
N TRP A 9 5.26 10.78 27.84
CA TRP A 9 4.64 9.85 26.88
C TRP A 9 5.12 10.11 25.44
N PHE A 10 5.32 11.38 25.09
CA PHE A 10 5.82 11.83 23.79
C PHE A 10 7.22 11.32 23.49
N SER A 11 8.13 11.36 24.47
CA SER A 11 9.50 10.86 24.32
C SER A 11 9.52 9.34 24.17
N LYS A 12 8.65 8.60 24.88
CA LYS A 12 8.50 7.15 24.70
C LYS A 12 7.98 6.83 23.30
N ARG A 13 6.97 7.56 22.83
CA ARG A 13 6.39 7.41 21.48
C ARG A 13 7.41 7.73 20.40
N TRP A 14 8.18 8.80 20.56
CA TRP A 14 9.26 9.19 19.65
C TRP A 14 10.38 8.14 19.60
N ILE A 15 10.84 7.63 20.75
CA ILE A 15 11.87 6.57 20.79
C ILE A 15 11.36 5.29 20.14
N TYR A 16 10.10 4.92 20.39
CA TYR A 16 9.47 3.77 19.74
C TYR A 16 9.38 3.97 18.22
N TRP A 17 8.93 5.14 17.79
CA TRP A 17 8.82 5.50 16.37
C TRP A 17 10.19 5.44 15.71
N LYS A 18 11.20 6.09 16.31
CA LYS A 18 12.58 6.07 15.83
C LYS A 18 13.11 4.64 15.71
N ARG A 19 12.98 3.81 16.75
CA ARG A 19 13.44 2.41 16.70
C ARG A 19 12.73 1.57 15.65
N ARG A 20 11.42 1.79 15.46
CA ARG A 20 10.62 1.01 14.49
C ARG A 20 10.95 1.39 13.05
N TYR A 21 11.12 2.67 12.75
CA TYR A 21 11.44 3.11 11.38
C TYR A 21 12.94 3.15 11.06
N SER A 22 13.83 3.03 12.05
CA SER A 22 15.26 2.83 11.81
C SER A 22 15.60 1.44 11.25
N ASN A 23 14.73 0.43 11.41
CA ASN A 23 14.88 -0.91 10.83
C ASN A 23 13.59 -1.29 10.06
N PRO A 24 13.33 -0.65 8.90
CA PRO A 24 12.11 -0.89 8.14
C PRO A 24 12.05 -2.34 7.66
N THR A 25 10.91 -2.98 7.88
CA THR A 25 10.67 -4.33 7.37
C THR A 25 10.34 -4.27 5.88
N ARG A 26 10.49 -5.39 5.16
CA ARG A 26 10.11 -5.45 3.73
C ARG A 26 8.64 -5.05 3.49
N ARG A 27 7.75 -5.30 4.46
CA ARG A 27 6.34 -4.89 4.39
C ARG A 27 6.18 -3.38 4.39
N ASP A 28 6.99 -2.66 5.18
CA ASP A 28 6.94 -1.19 5.25
C ASP A 28 7.34 -0.56 3.90
N TRP A 29 8.31 -1.16 3.22
CA TRP A 29 8.70 -0.76 1.86
C TRP A 29 7.61 -0.98 0.83
N VAL A 30 6.90 -2.11 0.87
CA VAL A 30 5.75 -2.38 -0.01
C VAL A 30 4.61 -1.39 0.25
N LEU A 31 4.33 -1.08 1.53
CA LEU A 31 3.34 -0.07 1.90
C LEU A 31 3.74 1.32 1.40
N LEU A 32 5.01 1.71 1.55
CA LEU A 32 5.52 2.98 1.06
C LEU A 32 5.41 3.07 -0.47
N ALA A 33 5.82 2.03 -1.20
CA ALA A 33 5.70 1.98 -2.66
C ALA A 33 4.23 2.07 -3.11
N SER A 34 3.33 1.37 -2.41
CA SER A 34 1.88 1.43 -2.68
C SER A 34 1.33 2.83 -2.44
N LEU A 35 1.76 3.50 -1.37
CA LEU A 35 1.34 4.86 -1.06
C LEU A 35 1.82 5.85 -2.14
N ILE A 36 3.08 5.75 -2.54
CA ILE A 36 3.64 6.57 -3.63
C ILE A 36 2.87 6.32 -4.92
N TRP A 37 2.55 5.07 -5.23
CA TRP A 37 1.77 4.71 -6.42
C TRP A 37 0.38 5.33 -6.44
N ILE A 38 -0.32 5.33 -5.29
CA ILE A 38 -1.63 5.97 -5.15
C ILE A 38 -1.51 7.48 -5.37
N VAL A 39 -0.49 8.13 -4.81
CA VAL A 39 -0.25 9.57 -4.99
C VAL A 39 0.03 9.89 -6.47
N LEU A 40 0.84 9.08 -7.15
CA LEU A 40 1.12 9.22 -8.58
C LEU A 40 -0.15 9.00 -9.42
N SER A 41 -0.97 8.01 -9.09
CA SER A 41 -2.23 7.74 -9.78
C SER A 41 -3.23 8.88 -9.59
N ALA A 42 -3.29 9.46 -8.39
CA ALA A 42 -4.10 10.64 -8.11
C ALA A 42 -3.61 11.88 -8.87
N ALA A 43 -2.29 12.09 -8.96
CA ALA A 43 -1.71 13.15 -9.77
C ALA A 43 -2.00 12.95 -11.27
N ALA A 44 -1.90 11.72 -11.77
CA ALA A 44 -2.25 11.38 -13.15
C ALA A 44 -3.75 11.57 -13.44
N ALA A 45 -4.62 11.36 -12.44
CA ALA A 45 -6.06 11.61 -12.57
C ALA A 45 -6.39 13.09 -12.81
N LEU A 46 -5.57 14.03 -12.32
CA LEU A 46 -5.73 15.46 -12.57
C LEU A 46 -5.47 15.83 -14.04
N LEU A 47 -4.59 15.09 -14.72
CA LEU A 47 -4.29 15.31 -16.14
C LEU A 47 -5.31 14.60 -17.03
N SER A 48 -5.64 13.35 -16.70
CA SER A 48 -6.65 12.58 -17.41
C SER A 48 -7.21 11.50 -16.49
N PHE A 49 -8.53 11.54 -16.28
CA PHE A 49 -9.22 10.56 -15.44
C PHE A 49 -8.92 9.11 -15.87
N ARG A 50 -8.84 8.87 -17.18
CA ARG A 50 -8.43 7.59 -17.78
C ARG A 50 -7.05 7.14 -17.34
N LEU A 51 -6.04 8.02 -17.39
CA LEU A 51 -4.67 7.69 -17.01
C LEU A 51 -4.57 7.42 -15.50
N GLY A 52 -5.21 8.26 -14.68
CA GLY A 52 -5.24 8.05 -13.23
C GLY A 52 -5.91 6.74 -12.81
N GLY A 53 -7.04 6.41 -13.42
CA GLY A 53 -7.75 5.17 -13.13
C GLY A 53 -7.02 3.92 -13.64
N LEU A 54 -6.42 3.96 -14.84
CA LEU A 54 -5.61 2.86 -15.38
C LEU A 54 -4.32 2.64 -14.57
N THR A 55 -3.65 3.71 -14.15
CA THR A 55 -2.45 3.60 -13.31
C THR A 55 -2.79 3.00 -11.95
N LEU A 56 -3.91 3.38 -11.33
CA LEU A 56 -4.36 2.77 -10.08
C LEU A 56 -4.71 1.28 -10.26
N ALA A 57 -5.41 0.94 -11.35
CA ALA A 57 -5.73 -0.45 -11.69
C ALA A 57 -4.47 -1.30 -11.90
N ALA A 58 -3.45 -0.75 -12.58
CA ALA A 58 -2.16 -1.40 -12.76
C ALA A 58 -1.45 -1.65 -11.42
N GLY A 59 -1.52 -0.69 -10.48
CA GLY A 59 -0.98 -0.85 -9.13
C GLY A 59 -1.63 -2.00 -8.35
N LEU A 60 -2.96 -2.14 -8.45
CA LEU A 60 -3.69 -3.26 -7.86
C LEU A 60 -3.29 -4.60 -8.49
N PHE A 61 -3.13 -4.65 -9.82
CA PHE A 61 -2.64 -5.83 -10.52
C PHE A 61 -1.24 -6.25 -10.06
N LEU A 62 -0.33 -5.28 -9.91
CA LEU A 62 1.02 -5.52 -9.39
C LEU A 62 0.98 -6.06 -7.95
N LEU A 63 0.09 -5.54 -7.10
CA LEU A 63 -0.11 -6.04 -5.73
C LEU A 63 -0.66 -7.47 -5.70
N ALA A 64 -1.61 -7.78 -6.58
CA ALA A 64 -2.11 -9.15 -6.74
C ALA A 64 -1.00 -10.11 -7.21
N GLY A 65 -0.16 -9.67 -8.16
CA GLY A 65 1.01 -10.42 -8.60
C GLY A 65 2.04 -10.63 -7.48
N LEU A 66 2.34 -9.58 -6.70
CA LEU A 66 3.21 -9.65 -5.53
C LEU A 66 2.69 -10.68 -4.51
N ARG A 67 1.36 -10.74 -4.34
CA ARG A 67 0.70 -11.72 -3.48
C ARG A 67 0.78 -13.14 -4.04
N MET A 68 0.91 -13.34 -5.35
CA MET A 68 1.09 -14.67 -5.96
C MET A 68 2.53 -15.20 -5.89
N LEU A 69 3.54 -14.35 -5.69
CA LEU A 69 4.94 -14.77 -5.63
C LEU A 69 5.23 -15.77 -4.48
N PRO A 70 5.78 -16.96 -4.76
CA PRO A 70 6.20 -17.89 -3.71
C PRO A 70 7.39 -17.31 -2.94
N GLY A 71 7.33 -17.32 -1.60
CA GLY A 71 8.38 -16.82 -0.73
C GLY A 71 7.92 -15.72 0.24
N PRO A 72 8.86 -15.08 0.97
CA PRO A 72 8.54 -14.22 2.10
C PRO A 72 7.69 -13.01 1.75
N LEU A 73 7.74 -12.53 0.50
CA LEU A 73 6.87 -11.45 -0.04
C LEU A 73 5.40 -11.87 -0.11
N GLY A 74 5.14 -13.10 -0.53
CA GLY A 74 3.81 -13.68 -0.54
C GLY A 74 3.27 -13.95 0.86
N GLU A 75 4.12 -14.10 1.88
CA GLU A 75 3.73 -14.39 3.27
C GLU A 75 3.63 -13.14 4.17
N MET A 76 4.03 -11.95 3.69
CA MET A 76 3.96 -10.70 4.45
C MET A 76 2.54 -10.31 4.91
N TRP A 77 1.53 -10.89 4.28
CA TRP A 77 0.11 -10.61 4.50
C TRP A 77 -0.49 -11.75 5.33
N VAL A 78 -0.35 -11.61 6.65
CA VAL A 78 -0.79 -12.57 7.66
C VAL A 78 -2.32 -12.48 7.86
N ASN A 79 -2.98 -13.63 8.06
CA ASN A 79 -4.40 -13.80 8.43
C ASN A 79 -5.50 -13.61 7.37
N ARG A 80 -5.23 -13.79 6.07
CA ARG A 80 -6.31 -13.95 5.07
C ARG A 80 -6.02 -15.02 4.03
N PRO A 81 -7.05 -15.74 3.54
CA PRO A 81 -6.89 -16.72 2.48
C PRO A 81 -6.32 -16.05 1.22
N ARG A 82 -5.11 -16.47 0.84
CA ARG A 82 -4.32 -15.91 -0.27
C ARG A 82 -5.10 -15.83 -1.57
N ARG A 83 -5.92 -16.85 -1.85
CA ARG A 83 -6.76 -16.89 -3.06
C ARG A 83 -7.87 -15.85 -3.05
N ALA A 84 -8.61 -15.71 -1.95
CA ALA A 84 -9.72 -14.76 -1.87
C ALA A 84 -9.22 -13.31 -1.96
N ASP A 85 -8.06 -13.05 -1.37
CA ASP A 85 -7.39 -11.74 -1.40
C ASP A 85 -7.01 -11.36 -2.84
N VAL A 86 -6.33 -12.26 -3.55
CA VAL A 86 -5.94 -12.05 -4.96
C VAL A 86 -7.17 -11.87 -5.85
N ILE A 87 -8.20 -12.72 -5.70
CA ILE A 87 -9.44 -12.60 -6.49
C ILE A 87 -10.10 -11.24 -6.25
N THR A 88 -10.21 -10.81 -4.99
CA THR A 88 -10.83 -9.53 -4.65
C THR A 88 -10.05 -8.36 -5.25
N ILE A 89 -8.72 -8.38 -5.16
CA ILE A 89 -7.85 -7.35 -5.74
C ILE A 89 -7.98 -7.32 -7.28
N LEU A 90 -8.05 -8.48 -7.94
CA LEU A 90 -8.22 -8.57 -9.38
C LEU A 90 -9.60 -8.09 -9.84
N ILE A 91 -10.66 -8.44 -9.12
CA ILE A 91 -12.02 -7.92 -9.39
C ILE A 91 -12.02 -6.40 -9.26
N LEU A 92 -11.43 -5.87 -8.18
CA LEU A 92 -11.35 -4.43 -7.96
C LEU A 92 -10.56 -3.75 -9.08
N ALA A 93 -9.40 -4.30 -9.46
CA ALA A 93 -8.56 -3.77 -10.54
C ALA A 93 -9.29 -3.77 -11.89
N GLY A 94 -9.99 -4.86 -12.21
CA GLY A 94 -10.79 -4.99 -13.42
C GLY A 94 -11.96 -4.02 -13.45
N ALA A 95 -12.68 -3.85 -12.33
CA ALA A 95 -13.75 -2.88 -12.21
C ALA A 95 -13.23 -1.44 -12.38
N LEU A 96 -12.08 -1.12 -11.79
CA LEU A 96 -11.46 0.19 -11.89
C LEU A 96 -10.98 0.49 -13.31
N ALA A 97 -10.36 -0.48 -13.98
CA ALA A 97 -9.98 -0.37 -15.39
C ALA A 97 -11.22 -0.19 -16.29
N GLY A 98 -12.27 -0.99 -16.08
CA GLY A 98 -13.53 -0.88 -16.82
C GLY A 98 -14.18 0.49 -16.65
N LEU A 99 -14.32 0.96 -15.40
CA LEU A 99 -14.84 2.29 -15.10
C LEU A 99 -13.99 3.39 -15.76
N SER A 100 -12.67 3.26 -15.72
CA SER A 100 -11.76 4.23 -16.35
C SER A 100 -11.98 4.33 -17.86
N LEU A 101 -12.27 3.20 -18.52
CA LEU A 101 -12.51 3.16 -19.97
C LEU A 101 -13.91 3.69 -20.35
N VAL A 102 -14.92 3.40 -19.53
CA VAL A 102 -16.31 3.82 -19.74
C VAL A 102 -16.51 5.31 -19.47
N VAL A 103 -15.79 5.89 -18.51
CA VAL A 103 -15.84 7.33 -18.28
C VAL A 103 -15.26 8.05 -19.50
N PRO A 104 -16.07 8.91 -20.17
CA PRO A 104 -15.58 9.73 -21.26
C PRO A 104 -14.46 10.63 -20.73
N GLY A 105 -13.25 10.44 -21.25
CA GLY A 105 -12.20 11.44 -21.10
C GLY A 105 -12.55 12.57 -22.05
N HIS A 106 -12.79 13.77 -21.51
CA HIS A 106 -12.80 14.99 -22.30
C HIS A 106 -11.50 15.13 -23.12
#